data_AF-E3RCN6-F1
#
_entry.id   AF-E3RCN6-F1
#
_cell.length_a   1.000
_cell.length_b   1.000
_cell.length_c   1.000
_cell.angle_alpha   90.00
_cell.angle_beta   90.00
_cell.angle_gamma   90.00
#
_symmetry.space_group_name_H-M   'P 1'
#
loop_
_entity.id
_entity.type
_entity.pdbx_description
1 polymer ?
#
loop_
_entity_poly.entity_id
_entity_poly.type
_entity_poly.pdbx_seq_one_letter_code
_entity_poly.pdbx_strand_id
1 'polypeptide(L)'
;MYSFPGSGRGGGFAPRGARGRGGRAPHFTKTREQVKPDIERHPLGDIVKTFRSSDLIVGSNYPTDVPEISGCQYVASYNWLNSKAPTIIVPGNPPQWTPLTTPQRLKEDSGQYYRDPNAAKYPDYPMAPVVHAIVETNPKFPTSNVDLFACGSTLGNLLRFARGIDKAFRFNVEVIGNTVFFIRKENDPKEVIKDIRGFGHTFPEAYTTWDKDVKGSDTHQRIIKYTFGGLNCLVRFESDGYIKNISKGGDKVSDKVTVGEDDLLQALQGTTIGHSSKTFSKTLDRISVKHGGSVVPQSSIFDMKTRSGKHNKFIDMSDISPQLWLKQIPNFILAYHDGHGLFQDIRVQDIRDEVQAWQMENKDGIRRFAVLLEKVLAVVKNEKRVLLEIYCPGADRLEIWGQYGDGTHALPMQLADRWAEDGSDTGFITHSFGADEKHGLNEDDYEFGYRDSDDDDSGTEPDYTACSAHDCGYCGKCTY
;
A
#
# COMPACT_ATOMS: atom_id res chain seq x y z
N MET A 1 -74.36 5.88 -61.17
CA MET A 1 -74.41 6.09 -59.70
C MET A 1 -72.99 6.04 -59.15
N TYR A 2 -72.59 7.17 -58.58
CA TYR A 2 -71.58 7.47 -57.56
C TYR A 2 -70.60 6.41 -56.98
N SER A 3 -69.34 6.88 -56.87
CA SER A 3 -68.40 6.81 -55.72
C SER A 3 -67.26 5.77 -55.66
N PHE A 4 -66.03 6.32 -55.59
CA PHE A 4 -64.74 5.78 -55.08
C PHE A 4 -64.73 5.75 -53.52
N PRO A 5 -63.62 5.45 -52.75
CA PRO A 5 -62.25 4.92 -53.04
C PRO A 5 -61.67 3.90 -51.99
N GLY A 6 -60.41 3.47 -52.22
CA GLY A 6 -59.40 3.12 -51.18
C GLY A 6 -58.92 1.67 -51.23
N SER A 7 -57.65 1.28 -51.02
CA SER A 7 -56.40 1.97 -50.67
C SER A 7 -55.25 0.96 -50.84
N GLY A 8 -54.12 1.35 -51.42
CA GLY A 8 -52.91 0.52 -51.46
C GLY A 8 -51.71 1.33 -51.94
N ARG A 9 -50.85 1.78 -51.03
CA ARG A 9 -49.62 2.50 -51.36
C ARG A 9 -48.51 1.49 -51.67
N GLY A 10 -48.15 1.45 -52.96
CA GLY A 10 -46.96 0.76 -53.47
C GLY A 10 -45.68 1.57 -53.23
N GLY A 11 -44.56 0.85 -53.31
CA GLY A 11 -43.22 1.43 -53.36
C GLY A 11 -42.89 2.05 -54.71
N GLY A 12 -41.76 2.75 -54.77
CA GLY A 12 -41.18 3.20 -56.03
C GLY A 12 -40.02 4.18 -55.91
N PHE A 13 -38.86 3.71 -56.35
CA PHE A 13 -37.80 4.41 -57.10
C PHE A 13 -36.74 5.31 -56.42
N ALA A 14 -35.49 4.99 -56.77
CA ALA A 14 -34.19 5.59 -56.40
C ALA A 14 -33.86 6.86 -57.21
N PRO A 15 -32.72 7.56 -56.94
CA PRO A 15 -31.49 7.20 -57.67
C PRO A 15 -30.15 7.41 -56.92
N ARG A 16 -29.09 6.82 -57.50
CA ARG A 16 -27.67 6.95 -57.12
C ARG A 16 -27.12 8.37 -57.39
N GLY A 17 -26.24 8.84 -56.51
CA GLY A 17 -25.39 10.03 -56.68
C GLY A 17 -24.20 9.97 -55.72
N ALA A 18 -23.03 10.42 -56.16
CA ALA A 18 -21.71 9.99 -55.72
C ALA A 18 -21.07 10.80 -54.56
N ARG A 19 -20.12 10.13 -53.87
CA ARG A 19 -18.86 10.62 -53.27
C ARG A 19 -18.85 11.94 -52.47
N GLY A 20 -18.47 11.85 -51.19
CA GLY A 20 -17.77 12.94 -50.51
C GLY A 20 -17.66 12.84 -48.99
N ARG A 21 -16.42 12.62 -48.51
CA ARG A 21 -15.89 12.84 -47.15
C ARG A 21 -16.32 11.87 -46.05
N GLY A 22 -15.40 10.93 -45.77
CA GLY A 22 -15.35 10.19 -44.52
C GLY A 22 -15.24 11.13 -43.32
N GLY A 23 -16.24 11.07 -42.46
CA GLY A 23 -16.11 11.47 -41.07
C GLY A 23 -15.50 10.32 -40.31
N ARG A 24 -14.20 10.40 -40.01
CA ARG A 24 -13.61 9.62 -38.92
C ARG A 24 -14.37 10.03 -37.66
N ALA A 25 -15.17 9.12 -37.12
CA ALA A 25 -15.69 9.27 -35.77
C ALA A 25 -14.47 9.49 -34.84
N PRO A 26 -14.42 10.59 -34.07
CA PRO A 26 -13.28 10.86 -33.23
C PRO A 26 -13.16 9.75 -32.18
N HIS A 27 -12.01 9.08 -32.16
CA HIS A 27 -11.58 8.22 -31.08
C HIS A 27 -11.51 9.04 -29.79
N PHE A 28 -12.60 9.11 -29.04
CA PHE A 28 -12.58 9.55 -27.66
C PHE A 28 -12.13 8.39 -26.77
N THR A 29 -10.86 7.99 -26.89
CA THR A 29 -10.15 7.53 -25.69
C THR A 29 -9.86 8.79 -24.90
N LYS A 30 -10.81 9.23 -24.04
CA LYS A 30 -10.46 10.21 -23.00
C LYS A 30 -9.29 9.61 -22.23
N THR A 31 -8.10 10.15 -22.42
CA THR A 31 -6.95 9.87 -21.56
C THR A 31 -7.43 10.15 -20.15
N ARG A 32 -7.53 9.12 -19.31
CA ARG A 32 -8.00 9.28 -17.93
C ARG A 32 -7.01 10.25 -17.29
N GLU A 33 -7.48 11.46 -16.97
CA GLU A 33 -6.64 12.50 -16.41
C GLU A 33 -5.97 11.95 -15.15
N GLN A 34 -4.64 12.03 -15.15
CA GLN A 34 -3.86 11.39 -14.11
C GLN A 34 -4.04 12.22 -12.83
N VAL A 35 -4.58 11.60 -11.78
CA VAL A 35 -4.71 12.28 -10.49
C VAL A 35 -3.31 12.62 -9.99
N LYS A 36 -3.02 13.91 -9.93
CA LYS A 36 -1.76 14.41 -9.41
C LYS A 36 -1.85 14.54 -7.89
N PRO A 37 -0.71 14.42 -7.18
CA PRO A 37 -0.68 14.77 -5.79
C PRO A 37 -1.10 16.23 -5.56
N ASP A 38 -2.05 16.43 -4.64
CA ASP A 38 -2.61 17.74 -4.31
C ASP A 38 -1.72 18.42 -3.27
N ILE A 39 -0.82 19.27 -3.77
CA ILE A 39 0.11 20.05 -2.95
C ILE A 39 -0.50 21.36 -2.45
N GLU A 40 -1.69 21.74 -2.92
CA GLU A 40 -2.40 22.93 -2.44
C GLU A 40 -3.10 22.61 -1.12
N ARG A 41 -3.81 21.47 -1.07
CA ARG A 41 -4.48 21.01 0.15
C ARG A 41 -3.52 20.38 1.16
N HIS A 42 -2.46 19.73 0.67
CA HIS A 42 -1.46 19.06 1.50
C HIS A 42 -0.06 19.58 1.14
N PRO A 43 0.30 20.79 1.62
CA PRO A 43 1.57 21.44 1.27
C PRO A 43 2.78 20.61 1.69
N LEU A 44 3.91 20.90 1.03
CA LEU A 44 5.22 20.35 1.36
C LEU A 44 5.87 21.23 2.44
N GLY A 45 6.72 20.65 3.28
CA GLY A 45 7.51 21.39 4.27
C GLY A 45 8.74 22.04 3.64
N ASP A 46 9.87 22.00 4.34
CA ASP A 46 11.14 22.51 3.80
C ASP A 46 11.83 21.45 2.94
N ILE A 47 12.45 21.88 1.85
CA ILE A 47 13.21 20.99 0.98
C ILE A 47 14.50 20.54 1.66
N VAL A 48 14.76 19.23 1.63
CA VAL A 48 15.98 18.60 2.16
C VAL A 48 16.95 18.30 1.02
N LYS A 49 16.46 17.66 -0.06
CA LYS A 49 17.30 17.26 -1.19
C LYS A 49 16.51 17.17 -2.48
N THR A 50 17.14 17.51 -3.59
CA THR A 50 16.65 17.21 -4.94
C THR A 50 17.59 16.23 -5.63
N PHE A 51 17.02 15.23 -6.28
CA PHE A 51 17.68 14.32 -7.21
C PHE A 51 17.15 14.55 -8.61
N ARG A 52 18.03 14.78 -9.56
CA ARG A 52 17.74 14.81 -10.99
C ARG A 52 18.00 13.45 -11.62
N SER A 53 17.39 13.18 -12.76
CA SER A 53 17.68 11.97 -13.54
C SER A 53 19.17 11.84 -13.92
N SER A 54 19.87 12.96 -14.09
CA SER A 54 21.33 12.99 -14.29
C SER A 54 22.13 12.52 -13.08
N ASP A 55 21.59 12.67 -11.87
CA ASP A 55 22.27 12.25 -10.64
C ASP A 55 22.24 10.73 -10.48
N LEU A 56 21.40 10.04 -11.24
CA LEU A 56 21.27 8.59 -11.24
C LEU A 56 22.16 7.91 -12.30
N ILE A 57 22.95 8.68 -13.05
CA ILE A 57 23.84 8.11 -14.07
C ILE A 57 24.86 7.20 -13.39
N VAL A 58 24.85 5.95 -13.84
CA VAL A 58 25.71 4.87 -13.38
C VAL A 58 27.12 5.11 -13.94
N GLY A 59 27.96 5.82 -13.19
CA GLY A 59 29.39 5.99 -13.52
C GLY A 59 30.20 4.71 -13.25
N SER A 60 31.51 4.77 -13.46
CA SER A 60 32.48 3.68 -13.22
C SER A 60 32.54 3.14 -11.78
N ASN A 61 31.80 3.74 -10.84
CA ASN A 61 31.79 3.39 -9.42
C ASN A 61 30.67 2.42 -9.02
N TYR A 62 29.79 2.04 -9.95
CA TYR A 62 28.72 1.06 -9.68
C TYR A 62 29.05 -0.29 -10.33
N PRO A 63 28.59 -1.40 -9.71
CA PRO A 63 28.78 -2.73 -10.29
C PRO A 63 28.32 -2.76 -11.75
N THR A 64 29.15 -3.36 -12.61
CA THR A 64 28.76 -3.65 -14.00
C THR A 64 27.53 -4.53 -14.07
N ASP A 65 27.34 -5.37 -13.06
CA ASP A 65 26.24 -6.32 -12.95
C ASP A 65 24.93 -5.60 -12.66
N VAL A 66 23.85 -6.12 -13.24
CA VAL A 66 22.51 -5.57 -13.03
C VAL A 66 22.03 -6.06 -11.66
N PRO A 67 21.63 -5.17 -10.74
CA PRO A 67 21.06 -5.59 -9.47
C PRO A 67 19.84 -6.49 -9.70
N GLU A 68 19.87 -7.68 -9.11
CA GLU A 68 18.76 -8.64 -9.17
C GLU A 68 18.04 -8.70 -7.83
N ILE A 69 16.76 -9.06 -7.86
CA ILE A 69 16.03 -9.44 -6.65
C ILE A 69 16.41 -10.88 -6.33
N SER A 70 16.88 -11.13 -5.11
CA SER A 70 17.29 -12.47 -4.66
C SER A 70 16.81 -12.75 -3.24
N GLY A 71 16.80 -14.03 -2.85
CA GLY A 71 16.42 -14.43 -1.49
C GLY A 71 14.96 -14.12 -1.12
N CYS A 72 14.04 -14.13 -2.09
CA CYS A 72 12.63 -13.85 -1.84
C CYS A 72 12.00 -14.88 -0.88
N GLN A 73 11.52 -14.42 0.27
CA GLN A 73 10.94 -15.23 1.34
C GLN A 73 9.63 -14.64 1.81
N TYR A 74 8.67 -15.50 2.15
CA TYR A 74 7.47 -15.11 2.87
C TYR A 74 7.85 -14.69 4.30
N VAL A 75 7.27 -13.57 4.76
CA VAL A 75 7.48 -13.08 6.14
C VAL A 75 6.20 -13.17 6.95
N ALA A 76 5.13 -12.58 6.43
CA ALA A 76 3.84 -12.52 7.07
C ALA A 76 2.75 -12.20 6.04
N SER A 77 1.50 -12.28 6.47
CA SER A 77 0.36 -11.77 5.72
C SER A 77 -0.77 -11.42 6.67
N TYR A 78 -1.75 -10.70 6.16
CA TYR A 78 -2.99 -10.46 6.88
C TYR A 78 -4.14 -10.20 5.92
N ASN A 79 -5.36 -10.49 6.37
CA ASN A 79 -6.57 -10.04 5.70
C ASN A 79 -7.21 -8.89 6.46
N TRP A 80 -7.75 -7.91 5.74
CA TRP A 80 -8.67 -6.94 6.33
C TRP A 80 -10.08 -7.50 6.35
N LEU A 81 -10.76 -7.39 7.50
CA LEU A 81 -12.19 -7.68 7.58
C LEU A 81 -13.05 -6.47 7.20
N ASN A 82 -14.24 -6.77 6.71
CA ASN A 82 -15.32 -5.79 6.56
C ASN A 82 -16.04 -5.57 7.90
N SER A 83 -15.37 -4.92 8.83
CA SER A 83 -15.89 -4.65 10.18
C SER A 83 -15.84 -3.16 10.50
N LYS A 84 -16.72 -2.72 11.41
CA LYS A 84 -16.74 -1.33 11.90
C LYS A 84 -15.44 -0.93 12.60
N ALA A 85 -14.86 -1.85 13.37
CA ALA A 85 -13.54 -1.65 13.99
C ALA A 85 -12.44 -2.12 13.02
N PRO A 86 -11.27 -1.44 12.97
CA PRO A 86 -10.11 -1.90 12.22
C PRO A 86 -9.68 -3.29 12.71
N THR A 87 -9.96 -4.33 11.93
CA THR A 87 -9.71 -5.72 12.34
C THR A 87 -8.97 -6.45 11.22
N ILE A 88 -7.87 -7.10 11.59
CA ILE A 88 -7.10 -7.97 10.71
C ILE A 88 -7.16 -9.44 11.15
N ILE A 89 -7.00 -10.35 10.20
CA ILE A 89 -6.75 -11.77 10.47
C ILE A 89 -5.31 -12.11 10.08
N VAL A 90 -4.55 -12.74 10.98
CA VAL A 90 -3.15 -13.14 10.81
C VAL A 90 -3.01 -14.67 10.96
N PRO A 91 -2.27 -15.37 10.08
CA PRO A 91 -1.66 -14.85 8.85
C PRO A 91 -2.71 -14.52 7.77
N GLY A 92 -3.95 -14.95 7.95
CA GLY A 92 -4.96 -14.92 6.91
C GLY A 92 -4.54 -15.77 5.70
N ASN A 93 -5.21 -15.60 4.57
CA ASN A 93 -4.80 -16.10 3.25
C ASN A 93 -5.58 -15.38 2.14
N PRO A 94 -5.02 -15.26 0.92
CA PRO A 94 -5.75 -14.71 -0.23
C PRO A 94 -6.84 -15.70 -0.67
N PRO A 95 -7.83 -15.29 -1.48
CA PRO A 95 -8.89 -16.19 -1.90
C PRO A 95 -8.36 -17.23 -2.90
N GLN A 96 -8.90 -18.45 -2.86
CA GLN A 96 -8.50 -19.52 -3.77
C GLN A 96 -9.06 -19.25 -5.16
N TRP A 97 -8.26 -19.47 -6.22
CA TRP A 97 -8.76 -19.57 -7.59
C TRP A 97 -9.78 -20.70 -7.71
N THR A 98 -11.02 -20.34 -8.01
CA THR A 98 -12.17 -21.25 -8.14
C THR A 98 -12.99 -20.83 -9.35
N PRO A 99 -12.49 -21.09 -10.58
CA PRO A 99 -13.15 -20.63 -11.78
C PRO A 99 -14.52 -21.27 -11.93
N LEU A 100 -15.44 -20.52 -12.54
CA LEU A 100 -16.77 -21.02 -12.82
C LEU A 100 -16.72 -22.16 -13.85
N THR A 101 -17.51 -23.21 -13.61
CA THR A 101 -17.63 -24.34 -14.55
C THR A 101 -18.28 -23.94 -15.86
N THR A 102 -19.22 -22.98 -15.80
CA THR A 102 -19.94 -22.45 -16.95
C THR A 102 -19.79 -20.93 -16.97
N PRO A 103 -19.33 -20.34 -18.08
CA PRO A 103 -19.28 -18.89 -18.22
C PRO A 103 -20.65 -18.25 -17.96
N GLN A 104 -20.66 -17.25 -17.09
CA GLN A 104 -21.85 -16.45 -16.81
C GLN A 104 -21.56 -14.96 -17.03
N ARG A 105 -22.61 -14.20 -17.31
CA ARG A 105 -22.51 -12.75 -17.50
C ARG A 105 -22.47 -12.06 -16.13
N LEU A 106 -21.34 -11.44 -15.81
CA LEU A 106 -21.17 -10.69 -14.58
C LEU A 106 -21.82 -9.30 -14.67
N LYS A 107 -22.21 -8.75 -13.52
CA LYS A 107 -22.60 -7.35 -13.40
C LYS A 107 -21.36 -6.47 -13.44
N GLU A 108 -21.50 -5.27 -13.99
CA GLU A 108 -20.42 -4.28 -13.96
C GLU A 108 -20.17 -3.82 -12.51
N ASP A 109 -18.92 -3.47 -12.24
CA ASP A 109 -18.49 -2.93 -10.95
C ASP A 109 -19.30 -1.68 -10.60
N SER A 110 -19.83 -1.65 -9.37
CA SER A 110 -20.71 -0.56 -8.89
C SER A 110 -20.46 -0.16 -7.44
N GLY A 111 -19.46 -0.76 -6.79
CA GLY A 111 -19.07 -0.46 -5.42
C GLY A 111 -18.19 0.78 -5.28
N GLN A 112 -17.92 1.16 -4.03
CA GLN A 112 -16.89 2.13 -3.69
C GLN A 112 -15.58 1.39 -3.40
N TYR A 113 -14.56 1.60 -4.23
CA TYR A 113 -13.25 0.97 -4.06
C TYR A 113 -12.21 2.03 -3.72
N TYR A 114 -11.53 1.84 -2.59
CA TYR A 114 -10.48 2.75 -2.13
C TYR A 114 -9.17 2.53 -2.90
N ARG A 115 -8.42 3.61 -3.15
CA ARG A 115 -7.09 3.52 -3.77
C ARG A 115 -6.06 2.85 -2.87
N ASP A 116 -6.17 3.05 -1.55
CA ASP A 116 -5.38 2.37 -0.53
C ASP A 116 -6.29 1.86 0.59
N PRO A 117 -6.69 0.58 0.54
CA PRO A 117 -7.52 -0.02 1.59
C PRO A 117 -6.90 0.07 2.99
N ASN A 118 -5.57 0.09 3.13
CA ASN A 118 -4.92 0.17 4.44
C ASN A 118 -5.09 1.56 5.04
N ALA A 119 -4.82 2.61 4.28
CA ALA A 119 -5.03 3.99 4.71
C ALA A 119 -6.53 4.30 4.92
N ALA A 120 -7.42 3.72 4.10
CA ALA A 120 -8.86 3.91 4.26
C ALA A 120 -9.40 3.28 5.56
N LYS A 121 -8.87 2.13 5.96
CA LYS A 121 -9.30 1.38 7.16
C LYS A 121 -8.62 1.85 8.43
N TYR A 122 -7.37 2.32 8.35
CA TYR A 122 -6.64 2.83 9.51
C TYR A 122 -5.74 4.03 9.12
N PRO A 123 -6.35 5.23 8.94
CA PRO A 123 -5.67 6.40 8.37
C PRO A 123 -4.58 6.96 9.26
N ASP A 124 -4.74 6.88 10.59
CA ASP A 124 -3.79 7.45 11.55
C ASP A 124 -2.43 6.72 11.48
N TYR A 125 -2.45 5.39 11.27
CA TYR A 125 -1.24 4.56 11.20
C TYR A 125 -1.36 3.44 10.16
N PRO A 126 -1.29 3.74 8.84
CA PRO A 126 -1.51 2.76 7.77
C PRO A 126 -0.49 1.59 7.73
N MET A 127 0.59 1.69 8.52
CA MET A 127 1.64 0.69 8.64
C MET A 127 1.51 -0.18 9.90
N ALA A 128 0.69 0.21 10.88
CA ALA A 128 0.45 -0.61 12.07
C ALA A 128 -0.03 -2.04 11.76
N PRO A 129 -0.96 -2.28 10.80
CA PRO A 129 -1.45 -3.64 10.51
C PRO A 129 -0.34 -4.58 10.05
N VAL A 130 0.62 -4.07 9.27
CA VAL A 130 1.72 -4.90 8.75
C VAL A 130 2.73 -5.24 9.84
N VAL A 131 3.04 -4.29 10.73
CA VAL A 131 3.94 -4.57 11.85
C VAL A 131 3.31 -5.56 12.83
N HIS A 132 2.01 -5.42 13.14
CA HIS A 132 1.26 -6.44 13.88
C HIS A 132 1.37 -7.81 13.22
N ALA A 133 1.09 -7.91 11.91
CA ALA A 133 1.16 -9.18 11.22
C ALA A 133 2.54 -9.85 11.29
N ILE A 134 3.63 -9.08 11.17
CA ILE A 134 5.01 -9.59 11.27
C ILE A 134 5.28 -10.11 12.67
N VAL A 135 4.97 -9.31 13.68
CA VAL A 135 5.25 -9.59 15.08
C VAL A 135 4.41 -10.76 15.61
N GLU A 136 3.15 -10.86 15.20
CA GLU A 136 2.25 -11.96 15.53
C GLU A 136 2.65 -13.27 14.83
N THR A 137 3.18 -13.18 13.61
CA THR A 137 3.69 -14.36 12.88
C THR A 137 5.01 -14.85 13.46
N ASN A 138 5.90 -13.93 13.83
CA ASN A 138 7.18 -14.25 14.45
C ASN A 138 7.59 -13.14 15.44
N PRO A 139 7.38 -13.35 16.76
CA PRO A 139 7.73 -12.37 17.79
C PRO A 139 9.23 -12.05 17.88
N LYS A 140 10.10 -12.89 17.28
CA LYS A 140 11.57 -12.73 17.23
C LYS A 140 12.05 -12.36 15.82
N PHE A 141 11.18 -11.77 15.00
CA PHE A 141 11.55 -11.35 13.66
C PHE A 141 12.66 -10.30 13.73
N PRO A 142 13.82 -10.49 13.08
CA PRO A 142 14.98 -9.61 13.24
C PRO A 142 14.76 -8.28 12.49
N THR A 143 14.06 -7.34 13.11
CA THR A 143 13.68 -6.04 12.50
C THR A 143 14.91 -5.19 12.17
N SER A 144 16.00 -5.32 12.93
CA SER A 144 17.27 -4.62 12.70
C SER A 144 17.93 -4.99 11.36
N ASN A 145 17.62 -6.18 10.82
CA ASN A 145 18.09 -6.66 9.52
C ASN A 145 17.12 -6.28 8.37
N VAL A 146 16.42 -5.16 8.51
CA VAL A 146 15.55 -4.58 7.47
C VAL A 146 15.98 -3.14 7.22
N ASP A 147 16.44 -2.87 6.00
CA ASP A 147 16.89 -1.54 5.58
C ASP A 147 15.73 -0.68 5.08
N LEU A 148 14.80 -1.30 4.36
CA LEU A 148 13.68 -0.64 3.70
C LEU A 148 12.39 -1.43 3.89
N PHE A 149 11.34 -0.75 4.33
CA PHE A 149 9.97 -1.23 4.19
C PHE A 149 9.22 -0.35 3.18
N ALA A 150 8.53 -0.98 2.21
CA ALA A 150 7.65 -0.25 1.29
C ALA A 150 6.49 -1.11 0.79
N CYS A 151 5.44 -0.47 0.27
CA CYS A 151 4.45 -1.21 -0.53
C CYS A 151 4.88 -1.30 -2.01
N GLY A 152 4.40 -2.32 -2.72
CA GLY A 152 4.72 -2.54 -4.14
C GLY A 152 4.37 -1.34 -5.04
N SER A 153 3.29 -0.61 -4.71
CA SER A 153 2.91 0.63 -5.42
C SER A 153 3.96 1.73 -5.26
N THR A 154 4.45 1.94 -4.03
CA THR A 154 5.45 2.97 -3.73
C THR A 154 6.80 2.66 -4.40
N LEU A 155 7.28 1.41 -4.32
CA LEU A 155 8.46 0.99 -5.08
C LEU A 155 8.24 1.11 -6.59
N GLY A 156 7.03 0.79 -7.05
CA GLY A 156 6.61 0.96 -8.44
C GLY A 156 6.71 2.39 -8.94
N ASN A 157 6.36 3.36 -8.10
CA ASN A 157 6.51 4.79 -8.40
C ASN A 157 7.98 5.17 -8.58
N LEU A 158 8.86 4.72 -7.67
CA LEU A 158 10.29 4.99 -7.74
C LEU A 158 10.96 4.31 -8.95
N LEU A 159 10.65 3.04 -9.21
CA LEU A 159 11.14 2.31 -10.37
C LEU A 159 10.69 2.97 -11.68
N ARG A 160 9.45 3.49 -11.71
CA ARG A 160 8.94 4.25 -12.86
C ARG A 160 9.74 5.53 -13.10
N PHE A 161 10.01 6.30 -12.05
CA PHE A 161 10.85 7.50 -12.13
C PHE A 161 12.27 7.14 -12.62
N ALA A 162 12.89 6.09 -12.06
CA ALA A 162 14.20 5.62 -12.50
C ALA A 162 14.24 5.12 -13.95
N ARG A 163 13.09 4.75 -14.52
CA ARG A 163 12.92 4.42 -15.95
C ARG A 163 12.63 5.64 -16.83
N GLY A 164 12.51 6.83 -16.26
CA GLY A 164 12.26 8.09 -16.98
C GLY A 164 10.81 8.26 -17.43
N ILE A 165 9.87 7.57 -16.79
CA ILE A 165 8.45 7.67 -17.14
C ILE A 165 7.80 8.82 -16.36
N ASP A 166 7.20 9.76 -17.08
CA ASP A 166 6.62 10.98 -16.51
C ASP A 166 5.28 10.72 -15.81
N LYS A 167 5.34 10.68 -14.48
CA LYS A 167 4.15 10.50 -13.62
C LYS A 167 4.43 11.03 -12.23
N ALA A 168 3.58 11.94 -11.77
CA ALA A 168 3.70 12.51 -10.45
C ALA A 168 3.31 11.50 -9.35
N PHE A 169 3.99 11.58 -8.20
CA PHE A 169 3.65 10.81 -7.00
C PHE A 169 4.20 11.48 -5.74
N ARG A 170 3.64 11.11 -4.58
CA ARG A 170 4.18 11.44 -3.26
C ARG A 170 4.04 10.27 -2.30
N PHE A 171 4.85 10.23 -1.26
CA PHE A 171 4.70 9.31 -0.14
C PHE A 171 5.48 9.82 1.08
N ASN A 172 5.01 9.48 2.28
CA ASN A 172 5.70 9.84 3.53
C ASN A 172 6.87 8.87 3.79
N VAL A 173 7.86 9.35 4.53
CA VAL A 173 9.05 8.61 4.92
C VAL A 173 9.33 8.83 6.41
N GLU A 174 9.64 7.75 7.13
CA GLU A 174 10.07 7.81 8.53
C GLU A 174 11.12 6.74 8.79
N VAL A 175 12.10 7.03 9.66
CA VAL A 175 13.11 6.06 10.10
C VAL A 175 12.73 5.56 11.49
N ILE A 176 12.60 4.23 11.63
CA ILE A 176 12.28 3.58 12.90
C ILE A 176 13.28 2.42 13.10
N GLY A 177 14.11 2.53 14.15
CA GLY A 177 15.29 1.66 14.30
C GLY A 177 16.24 1.81 13.09
N ASN A 178 16.66 0.69 12.49
CA ASN A 178 17.46 0.71 11.26
C ASN A 178 16.62 0.83 9.96
N THR A 179 15.29 0.69 10.06
CA THR A 179 14.41 0.57 8.89
C THR A 179 13.90 1.93 8.43
N VAL A 180 14.03 2.19 7.13
CA VAL A 180 13.34 3.31 6.47
C VAL A 180 11.97 2.84 5.99
N PHE A 181 10.89 3.44 6.51
CA PHE A 181 9.52 3.16 6.12
C PHE A 181 9.05 4.11 5.03
N PHE A 182 8.67 3.57 3.87
CA PHE A 182 7.96 4.30 2.82
C PHE A 182 6.45 4.08 2.95
N ILE A 183 5.75 5.13 3.36
CA ILE A 183 4.34 5.11 3.72
C ILE A 183 3.53 5.73 2.58
N ARG A 184 2.72 4.92 1.91
CA ARG A 184 1.89 5.38 0.79
C ARG A 184 0.98 6.54 1.22
N LYS A 185 0.89 7.58 0.39
CA LYS A 185 0.08 8.78 0.64
C LYS A 185 -0.69 9.16 -0.62
N GLU A 186 -2.01 8.96 -0.56
CA GLU A 186 -2.95 9.48 -1.56
C GLU A 186 -3.42 10.88 -1.12
N ASN A 187 -4.22 11.56 -1.94
CA ASN A 187 -4.75 12.89 -1.60
C ASN A 187 -5.77 12.84 -0.47
N ASP A 188 -6.45 11.69 -0.31
CA ASP A 188 -7.33 11.42 0.82
C ASP A 188 -7.16 9.93 1.19
N PRO A 189 -7.04 9.57 2.48
CA PRO A 189 -6.96 8.16 2.89
C PRO A 189 -8.16 7.32 2.40
N LYS A 190 -9.33 7.95 2.26
CA LYS A 190 -10.56 7.36 1.74
C LYS A 190 -10.79 7.72 0.27
N GLU A 191 -9.75 8.09 -0.47
CA GLU A 191 -9.88 8.37 -1.89
C GLU A 191 -10.39 7.14 -2.64
N VAL A 192 -11.58 7.29 -3.24
CA VAL A 192 -12.20 6.25 -4.06
C VAL A 192 -11.80 6.37 -5.53
N ILE A 193 -11.78 5.24 -6.21
CA ILE A 193 -11.63 5.20 -7.66
C ILE A 193 -12.91 5.79 -8.29
N LYS A 194 -12.80 6.94 -8.95
CA LYS A 194 -13.94 7.59 -9.63
C LYS A 194 -14.25 6.90 -10.96
N ASP A 195 -15.54 6.92 -11.33
CA ASP A 195 -16.07 6.41 -12.61
C ASP A 195 -15.64 4.96 -12.91
N ILE A 196 -15.74 4.09 -11.90
CA ILE A 196 -15.43 2.67 -12.05
C ILE A 196 -16.33 2.09 -13.13
N ARG A 197 -15.68 1.43 -14.10
CA ARG A 197 -16.31 0.70 -15.20
C ARG A 197 -15.53 -0.58 -15.42
N GLY A 198 -16.20 -1.57 -15.96
CA GLY A 198 -15.66 -2.90 -16.18
C GLY A 198 -15.89 -3.83 -14.99
N PHE A 199 -14.99 -4.78 -14.84
CA PHE A 199 -15.22 -5.99 -14.05
C PHE A 199 -13.97 -6.32 -13.22
N GLY A 200 -13.22 -5.30 -12.80
CA GLY A 200 -11.96 -5.46 -12.07
C GLY A 200 -12.15 -5.99 -10.65
N HIS A 201 -13.35 -5.83 -10.08
CA HIS A 201 -13.67 -6.30 -8.73
C HIS A 201 -14.66 -7.46 -8.74
N THR A 202 -15.73 -7.35 -9.54
CA THR A 202 -16.74 -8.40 -9.68
C THR A 202 -16.20 -9.70 -10.28
N PHE A 203 -15.19 -9.65 -11.16
CA PHE A 203 -14.56 -10.86 -11.69
C PHE A 203 -13.78 -11.64 -10.62
N PRO A 204 -12.82 -11.04 -9.87
CA PRO A 204 -12.19 -11.72 -8.74
C PRO A 204 -13.21 -12.30 -7.75
N GLU A 205 -14.24 -11.54 -7.37
CA GLU A 205 -15.29 -12.00 -6.44
C GLU A 205 -16.03 -13.24 -6.95
N ALA A 206 -16.25 -13.35 -8.27
CA ALA A 206 -16.99 -14.46 -8.86
C ALA A 206 -16.11 -15.69 -9.19
N TYR A 207 -14.80 -15.49 -9.36
CA TYR A 207 -13.86 -16.54 -9.79
C TYR A 207 -12.86 -16.96 -8.71
N THR A 208 -13.00 -16.41 -7.50
CA THR A 208 -12.22 -16.81 -6.34
C THR A 208 -13.13 -17.07 -5.13
N THR A 209 -12.64 -17.87 -4.18
CA THR A 209 -13.38 -18.20 -2.96
C THR A 209 -12.51 -18.02 -1.74
N TRP A 210 -12.98 -17.24 -0.77
CA TRP A 210 -12.34 -17.15 0.55
C TRP A 210 -12.48 -18.46 1.31
N ASP A 211 -11.39 -18.91 1.94
CA ASP A 211 -11.45 -20.04 2.85
C ASP A 211 -12.30 -19.71 4.09
N LYS A 212 -12.84 -20.75 4.73
CA LYS A 212 -13.79 -20.63 5.84
C LYS A 212 -13.29 -19.69 6.95
N ASP A 213 -12.00 -19.79 7.29
CA ASP A 213 -11.39 -19.10 8.43
C ASP A 213 -11.07 -17.63 8.15
N VAL A 214 -11.12 -17.22 6.87
CA VAL A 214 -10.91 -15.82 6.42
C VAL A 214 -12.13 -15.27 5.69
N LYS A 215 -13.28 -15.93 5.82
CA LYS A 215 -14.52 -15.48 5.18
C LYS A 215 -14.95 -14.12 5.73
N GLY A 216 -15.37 -13.22 4.84
CA GLY A 216 -15.71 -11.83 5.18
C GLY A 216 -14.53 -10.86 5.10
N SER A 217 -13.40 -11.31 4.55
CA SER A 217 -12.29 -10.45 4.17
C SER A 217 -12.64 -9.54 3.00
N ASP A 218 -12.16 -8.31 3.05
CA ASP A 218 -12.20 -7.36 1.92
C ASP A 218 -10.94 -7.49 1.05
N THR A 219 -9.76 -7.59 1.67
CA THR A 219 -8.48 -7.69 0.95
C THR A 219 -7.51 -8.61 1.68
N HIS A 220 -6.51 -9.12 0.95
CA HIS A 220 -5.38 -9.84 1.51
C HIS A 220 -4.08 -9.10 1.21
N GLN A 221 -3.29 -8.84 2.25
CA GLN A 221 -2.00 -8.18 2.15
C GLN A 221 -0.90 -9.20 2.48
N ARG A 222 0.06 -9.33 1.56
CA ARG A 222 1.20 -10.21 1.68
C ARG A 222 2.48 -9.42 1.93
N ILE A 223 3.37 -9.96 2.76
CA ILE A 223 4.67 -9.39 3.06
C ILE A 223 5.75 -10.40 2.68
N ILE A 224 6.67 -9.94 1.84
CA ILE A 224 7.87 -10.70 1.48
C ILE A 224 9.14 -9.93 1.89
N LYS A 225 10.21 -10.67 2.15
CA LYS A 225 11.57 -10.14 2.28
C LYS A 225 12.37 -10.57 1.06
N TYR A 226 13.18 -9.67 0.51
CA TYR A 226 14.22 -10.01 -0.46
C TYR A 226 15.39 -9.04 -0.38
N THR A 227 16.50 -9.39 -1.01
CA THR A 227 17.64 -8.50 -1.19
C THR A 227 17.59 -7.89 -2.59
N PHE A 228 17.80 -6.57 -2.69
CA PHE A 228 17.92 -5.85 -3.95
C PHE A 228 18.92 -4.70 -3.81
N GLY A 229 19.91 -4.62 -4.71
CA GLY A 229 20.91 -3.54 -4.67
C GLY A 229 21.68 -3.47 -3.33
N GLY A 230 21.89 -4.61 -2.67
CA GLY A 230 22.52 -4.68 -1.34
C GLY A 230 21.60 -4.35 -0.15
N LEU A 231 20.33 -3.99 -0.39
CA LEU A 231 19.36 -3.64 0.65
C LEU A 231 18.46 -4.83 1.00
N ASN A 232 18.20 -5.02 2.29
CA ASN A 232 17.16 -5.93 2.78
C ASN A 232 15.80 -5.23 2.75
N CYS A 233 14.98 -5.60 1.78
CA CYS A 233 13.69 -4.98 1.52
C CYS A 233 12.54 -5.84 2.07
N LEU A 234 11.68 -5.25 2.89
CA LEU A 234 10.34 -5.74 3.15
C LEU A 234 9.34 -5.08 2.19
N VAL A 235 8.60 -5.91 1.46
CA VAL A 235 7.63 -5.44 0.46
C VAL A 235 6.24 -5.96 0.78
N ARG A 236 5.30 -5.04 0.99
CA ARG A 236 3.87 -5.33 1.14
C ARG A 236 3.13 -5.15 -0.17
N PHE A 237 2.25 -6.08 -0.51
CA PHE A 237 1.34 -5.93 -1.64
C PHE A 237 0.03 -6.69 -1.44
N GLU A 238 -1.01 -6.24 -2.13
CA GLU A 238 -2.25 -6.99 -2.26
C GLU A 238 -2.08 -8.12 -3.28
N SER A 239 -2.63 -9.29 -2.95
CA SER A 239 -2.71 -10.44 -3.85
C SER A 239 -4.16 -10.73 -4.18
N ASP A 240 -4.44 -10.95 -5.47
CA ASP A 240 -5.79 -11.25 -5.96
C ASP A 240 -6.22 -12.70 -5.64
N GLY A 241 -5.28 -13.58 -5.29
CA GLY A 241 -5.58 -14.96 -4.97
C GLY A 241 -4.39 -15.91 -5.03
N TYR A 242 -4.70 -17.19 -4.85
CA TYR A 242 -3.75 -18.28 -5.05
C TYR A 242 -4.33 -19.45 -5.86
N ILE A 243 -3.46 -20.16 -6.58
CA ILE A 243 -3.83 -21.38 -7.31
C ILE A 243 -3.52 -22.60 -6.44
N LYS A 244 -4.57 -23.33 -6.04
CA LYS A 244 -4.42 -24.60 -5.31
C LYS A 244 -3.87 -25.68 -6.24
N ASN A 245 -2.91 -26.45 -5.75
CA ASN A 245 -2.28 -27.56 -6.50
C ASN A 245 -1.75 -27.11 -7.87
N ILE A 246 -0.76 -26.22 -7.89
CA ILE A 246 0.08 -26.10 -9.09
C ILE A 246 0.66 -27.49 -9.31
N SER A 247 0.15 -28.22 -10.30
CA SER A 247 0.68 -29.49 -10.74
C SER A 247 2.18 -29.29 -10.90
N LYS A 248 2.99 -29.91 -10.02
CA LYS A 248 4.42 -30.01 -10.23
C LYS A 248 4.57 -30.71 -11.57
N GLY A 249 4.89 -29.96 -12.62
CA GLY A 249 5.32 -30.53 -13.88
C GLY A 249 6.55 -31.38 -13.57
N GLY A 250 6.37 -32.70 -13.66
CA GLY A 250 7.43 -33.71 -13.66
C GLY A 250 8.47 -33.60 -12.55
N ASP A 251 8.14 -34.10 -11.36
CA ASP A 251 9.13 -34.84 -10.56
C ASP A 251 8.41 -35.77 -9.58
N LYS A 252 8.47 -37.08 -9.88
CA LYS A 252 8.17 -38.13 -8.90
C LYS A 252 9.33 -38.15 -7.91
N VAL A 253 9.17 -37.44 -6.79
CA VAL A 253 9.97 -37.74 -5.59
C VAL A 253 9.01 -38.36 -4.58
N SER A 254 9.28 -39.62 -4.28
CA SER A 254 8.52 -40.46 -3.36
C SER A 254 8.46 -39.84 -1.97
N ASP A 255 7.24 -39.80 -1.41
CA ASP A 255 6.97 -39.62 0.00
C ASP A 255 7.77 -40.61 0.85
N LYS A 256 8.55 -40.09 1.80
CA LYS A 256 8.65 -40.58 3.18
C LYS A 256 9.21 -39.46 4.06
N VAL A 257 8.34 -38.76 4.78
CA VAL A 257 8.73 -38.06 6.00
C VAL A 257 7.87 -38.61 7.13
N THR A 258 8.55 -39.28 8.06
CA THR A 258 8.02 -39.82 9.30
C THR A 258 7.59 -38.66 10.19
N VAL A 259 6.31 -38.61 10.57
CA VAL A 259 5.80 -37.67 11.57
C VAL A 259 6.20 -38.21 12.94
N GLY A 260 7.05 -37.47 13.66
CA GLY A 260 7.34 -37.72 15.08
C GLY A 260 6.31 -37.00 15.96
N GLU A 261 5.71 -37.72 16.89
CA GLU A 261 4.58 -37.30 17.72
C GLU A 261 4.94 -36.38 18.92
N ASP A 262 5.95 -35.52 18.80
CA ASP A 262 6.41 -34.70 19.96
C ASP A 262 6.14 -33.18 19.85
N ASP A 263 5.44 -32.71 18.82
CA ASP A 263 5.24 -31.25 18.60
C ASP A 263 3.84 -30.72 19.00
N LEU A 264 3.12 -31.47 19.83
CA LEU A 264 1.74 -31.16 20.27
C LEU A 264 1.61 -30.79 21.76
N LEU A 265 2.72 -30.71 22.50
CA LEU A 265 2.72 -30.43 23.94
C LEU A 265 3.36 -29.10 24.35
N GLN A 266 3.79 -28.25 23.40
CA GLN A 266 4.38 -26.94 23.70
C GLN A 266 3.43 -25.74 23.55
N ALA A 267 2.13 -26.00 23.34
CA ALA A 267 1.10 -24.97 23.15
C ALA A 267 0.27 -24.65 24.41
N LEU A 268 0.64 -25.14 25.59
CA LEU A 268 -0.09 -24.87 26.83
C LEU A 268 0.86 -24.66 28.00
N GLN A 269 1.37 -23.43 28.17
CA GLN A 269 1.67 -22.82 29.48
C GLN A 269 2.23 -21.41 29.29
N GLY A 270 1.52 -20.40 29.82
CA GLY A 270 2.05 -19.04 29.89
C GLY A 270 1.05 -17.94 30.23
N THR A 271 -0.01 -18.22 31.00
CA THR A 271 -0.89 -17.17 31.53
C THR A 271 -0.29 -16.63 32.82
N THR A 272 0.21 -15.39 32.81
CA THR A 272 0.51 -14.66 34.05
C THR A 272 -0.04 -13.24 33.96
N ILE A 273 -0.83 -12.84 34.98
CA ILE A 273 -1.48 -11.53 35.13
C ILE A 273 -0.74 -10.72 36.20
N GLY A 274 -0.60 -9.40 35.97
CA GLY A 274 -0.30 -8.36 36.98
C GLY A 274 0.94 -7.54 36.61
N HIS A 275 1.03 -6.20 36.75
CA HIS A 275 0.20 -5.19 37.39
C HIS A 275 0.45 -3.81 36.74
N SER A 276 -0.51 -2.90 36.94
CA SER A 276 -0.57 -1.50 36.48
C SER A 276 0.43 -0.53 37.13
N SER A 277 0.95 0.44 36.37
CA SER A 277 0.82 1.90 36.61
C SER A 277 2.01 2.69 36.04
N LYS A 278 1.74 3.59 35.06
CA LYS A 278 1.80 5.05 35.23
C LYS A 278 1.25 5.73 33.97
N THR A 279 0.40 6.71 34.20
CA THR A 279 -0.43 7.41 33.21
C THR A 279 0.40 8.45 32.45
N PHE A 280 0.55 8.27 31.15
CA PHE A 280 0.94 9.30 30.19
C PHE A 280 0.06 9.10 28.93
N SER A 281 -0.42 10.20 28.34
CA SER A 281 -1.46 10.23 27.31
C SER A 281 -1.16 9.30 26.12
N LYS A 282 -1.99 8.28 25.92
CA LYS A 282 -1.81 7.18 24.97
C LYS A 282 -2.54 7.49 23.65
N THR A 283 -1.82 7.60 22.53
CA THR A 283 -2.39 7.24 21.23
C THR A 283 -2.49 5.71 21.18
N LEU A 284 -3.59 5.17 21.72
CA LEU A 284 -3.83 3.72 21.72
C LEU A 284 -3.88 3.21 20.28
N ASP A 285 -3.06 2.21 20.00
CA ASP A 285 -3.26 1.33 18.86
C ASP A 285 -4.61 0.63 19.02
N ARG A 286 -5.48 0.78 18.01
CA ARG A 286 -6.87 0.30 18.05
C ARG A 286 -7.12 -0.84 17.07
N ILE A 287 -6.07 -1.40 16.46
CA ILE A 287 -6.23 -2.55 15.57
C ILE A 287 -6.57 -3.79 16.41
N SER A 288 -7.65 -4.48 16.03
CA SER A 288 -7.96 -5.80 16.54
C SER A 288 -7.30 -6.86 15.66
N VAL A 289 -6.50 -7.73 16.27
CA VAL A 289 -5.90 -8.88 15.60
C VAL A 289 -6.69 -10.13 15.94
N LYS A 290 -7.06 -10.89 14.90
CA LYS A 290 -7.63 -12.24 14.99
C LYS A 290 -6.69 -13.25 14.34
N HIS A 291 -6.81 -14.51 14.72
CA HIS A 291 -6.03 -15.59 14.11
C HIS A 291 -6.92 -16.45 13.22
N GLY A 292 -6.41 -16.78 12.05
CA GLY A 292 -7.12 -17.58 11.05
C GLY A 292 -6.41 -17.59 9.71
N GLY A 293 -6.89 -18.45 8.81
CA GLY A 293 -6.26 -18.68 7.52
C GLY A 293 -4.99 -19.53 7.61
N SER A 294 -4.19 -19.53 6.55
CA SER A 294 -2.99 -20.35 6.46
C SER A 294 -1.92 -19.73 5.56
N VAL A 295 -0.66 -20.07 5.81
CA VAL A 295 0.44 -19.60 4.97
C VAL A 295 0.34 -20.23 3.58
N VAL A 296 0.21 -19.36 2.56
CA VAL A 296 0.18 -19.77 1.16
C VAL A 296 1.58 -19.63 0.54
N PRO A 297 2.11 -20.65 -0.18
CA PRO A 297 3.40 -20.57 -0.85
C PRO A 297 3.48 -19.43 -1.88
N GLN A 298 4.63 -18.75 -1.97
CA GLN A 298 4.84 -17.66 -2.93
C GLN A 298 4.61 -18.12 -4.38
N SER A 299 5.02 -19.35 -4.69
CA SER A 299 4.87 -19.96 -6.01
C SER A 299 3.41 -20.08 -6.48
N SER A 300 2.44 -20.09 -5.55
CA SER A 300 1.01 -20.20 -5.87
C SER A 300 0.26 -18.89 -5.98
N ILE A 301 0.89 -17.78 -5.60
CA ILE A 301 0.27 -16.46 -5.63
C ILE A 301 0.09 -16.00 -7.08
N PHE A 302 -1.04 -15.36 -7.36
CA PHE A 302 -1.28 -14.71 -8.64
C PHE A 302 -1.74 -13.25 -8.46
N ASP A 303 -1.56 -12.49 -9.53
CA ASP A 303 -2.18 -11.19 -9.79
C ASP A 303 -3.08 -11.38 -11.04
N MET A 304 -4.15 -10.60 -11.19
CA MET A 304 -5.09 -10.76 -12.28
C MET A 304 -5.50 -9.44 -12.93
N LYS A 305 -5.91 -9.53 -14.20
CA LYS A 305 -6.43 -8.38 -14.93
C LYS A 305 -7.59 -8.77 -15.82
N THR A 306 -8.58 -7.89 -15.89
CA THR A 306 -9.67 -8.00 -16.85
C THR A 306 -9.46 -7.07 -18.04
N ARG A 307 -9.89 -7.51 -19.22
CA ARG A 307 -9.80 -6.71 -20.45
C ARG A 307 -10.98 -6.96 -21.38
N SER A 308 -11.48 -5.91 -22.03
CA SER A 308 -12.48 -6.10 -23.08
C SER A 308 -11.83 -6.73 -24.31
N GLY A 309 -12.34 -7.89 -24.73
CA GLY A 309 -11.98 -8.53 -26.00
C GLY A 309 -12.60 -7.87 -27.23
N LYS A 310 -13.52 -6.90 -27.04
CA LYS A 310 -14.23 -6.21 -28.13
C LYS A 310 -13.34 -5.28 -28.95
N HIS A 311 -12.35 -4.66 -28.30
CA HIS A 311 -11.44 -3.71 -28.93
C HIS A 311 -10.01 -3.95 -28.47
N ASN A 312 -9.14 -4.35 -29.40
CA ASN A 312 -7.71 -4.59 -29.20
C ASN A 312 -7.37 -5.49 -27.98
N LYS A 313 -7.15 -6.78 -28.22
CA LYS A 313 -6.74 -7.76 -27.20
C LYS A 313 -5.34 -7.52 -26.62
N PHE A 314 -4.58 -6.56 -27.17
CA PHE A 314 -3.27 -6.20 -26.65
C PHE A 314 -3.37 -5.70 -25.21
N ILE A 315 -2.51 -6.25 -24.37
CA ILE A 315 -2.28 -5.75 -23.01
C ILE A 315 -0.85 -5.30 -22.95
N ASP A 316 -0.71 -4.04 -22.56
CA ASP A 316 0.59 -3.46 -22.32
C ASP A 316 1.16 -4.03 -21.02
N MET A 317 2.07 -4.99 -21.18
CA MET A 317 2.79 -5.59 -20.06
C MET A 317 3.87 -4.65 -19.50
N SER A 318 4.21 -3.54 -20.17
CA SER A 318 5.28 -2.64 -19.73
C SER A 318 5.00 -1.94 -18.39
N ASP A 319 3.72 -1.84 -18.02
CA ASP A 319 3.23 -1.33 -16.72
C ASP A 319 2.96 -2.44 -15.70
N ILE A 320 2.78 -3.69 -16.16
CA ILE A 320 2.42 -4.85 -15.32
C ILE A 320 3.68 -5.60 -14.87
N SER A 321 4.57 -5.95 -15.80
CA SER A 321 5.81 -6.68 -15.51
C SER A 321 6.68 -6.03 -14.42
N PRO A 322 6.86 -4.69 -14.36
CA PRO A 322 7.60 -4.07 -13.25
C PRO A 322 6.95 -4.31 -11.88
N GLN A 323 5.61 -4.34 -11.82
CA GLN A 323 4.89 -4.61 -10.58
C GLN A 323 5.03 -6.08 -10.18
N LEU A 324 4.86 -7.00 -11.12
CA LEU A 324 5.04 -8.44 -10.86
C LEU A 324 6.47 -8.76 -10.43
N TRP A 325 7.46 -8.10 -11.04
CA TRP A 325 8.86 -8.16 -10.63
C TRP A 325 9.06 -7.66 -9.19
N LEU A 326 8.59 -6.45 -8.83
CA LEU A 326 8.74 -5.93 -7.46
C LEU A 326 8.05 -6.79 -6.40
N LYS A 327 6.88 -7.37 -6.74
CA LYS A 327 6.08 -8.20 -5.84
C LYS A 327 6.49 -9.69 -5.86
N GLN A 328 7.39 -10.08 -6.77
CA GLN A 328 7.81 -11.46 -7.01
C GLN A 328 6.62 -12.42 -7.20
N ILE A 329 5.59 -11.98 -7.94
CA ILE A 329 4.40 -12.78 -8.21
C ILE A 329 4.66 -13.61 -9.48
N PRO A 330 4.60 -14.95 -9.42
CA PRO A 330 4.96 -15.79 -10.56
C PRO A 330 3.79 -16.09 -11.51
N ASN A 331 2.54 -15.98 -11.05
CA ASN A 331 1.38 -16.32 -11.86
C ASN A 331 0.56 -15.06 -12.21
N PHE A 332 0.06 -14.99 -13.43
CA PHE A 332 -0.82 -13.91 -13.88
C PHE A 332 -2.06 -14.47 -14.57
N ILE A 333 -3.23 -14.04 -14.12
CA ILE A 333 -4.51 -14.44 -14.71
C ILE A 333 -5.05 -13.30 -15.56
N LEU A 334 -5.18 -13.55 -16.85
CA LEU A 334 -5.73 -12.60 -17.78
C LEU A 334 -7.10 -13.05 -18.29
N ALA A 335 -8.14 -12.29 -17.94
CA ALA A 335 -9.52 -12.60 -18.28
C ALA A 335 -10.11 -11.60 -19.28
N TYR A 336 -10.47 -12.09 -20.47
CA TYR A 336 -11.10 -11.28 -21.51
C TYR A 336 -12.62 -11.40 -21.49
N HIS A 337 -13.33 -10.26 -21.54
CA HIS A 337 -14.79 -10.21 -21.63
C HIS A 337 -15.30 -9.64 -22.95
N ASP A 338 -16.51 -10.01 -23.35
CA ASP A 338 -17.20 -9.57 -24.59
C ASP A 338 -17.62 -8.08 -24.62
N GLY A 339 -17.22 -7.30 -23.62
CA GLY A 339 -17.69 -5.92 -23.41
C GLY A 339 -18.95 -5.80 -22.55
N HIS A 340 -19.63 -6.92 -22.28
CA HIS A 340 -20.89 -6.96 -21.51
C HIS A 340 -20.79 -7.95 -20.34
N GLY A 341 -19.57 -8.32 -19.90
CA GLY A 341 -19.32 -9.11 -18.70
C GLY A 341 -19.33 -10.63 -18.88
N LEU A 342 -19.38 -11.14 -20.12
CA LEU A 342 -19.21 -12.58 -20.36
C LEU A 342 -17.72 -12.90 -20.62
N PHE A 343 -17.15 -13.75 -19.77
CA PHE A 343 -15.75 -14.15 -19.81
C PHE A 343 -15.60 -15.57 -20.36
N GLN A 344 -15.02 -15.71 -21.55
CA GLN A 344 -14.81 -17.02 -22.20
C GLN A 344 -13.35 -17.30 -22.55
N ASP A 345 -12.49 -16.27 -22.57
CA ASP A 345 -11.04 -16.38 -22.82
C ASP A 345 -10.35 -15.95 -21.53
N ILE A 346 -10.07 -16.91 -20.65
CA ILE A 346 -9.36 -16.73 -19.38
C ILE A 346 -8.05 -17.50 -19.48
N ARG A 347 -6.93 -16.81 -19.30
CA ARG A 347 -5.60 -17.36 -19.42
C ARG A 347 -4.93 -17.33 -18.07
N VAL A 348 -4.55 -18.49 -17.57
CA VAL A 348 -3.75 -18.64 -16.36
C VAL A 348 -2.33 -18.94 -16.83
N GLN A 349 -1.39 -18.04 -16.53
CA GLN A 349 -0.03 -18.11 -17.07
C GLN A 349 0.97 -18.01 -15.93
N ASP A 350 2.01 -18.86 -15.98
CA ASP A 350 3.26 -18.60 -15.29
C ASP A 350 4.03 -17.55 -16.10
N ILE A 351 4.40 -16.44 -15.47
CA ILE A 351 4.96 -15.26 -16.15
C ILE A 351 6.43 -14.99 -15.77
N ARG A 352 7.10 -15.97 -15.16
CA ARG A 352 8.49 -15.82 -14.70
C ARG A 352 9.44 -15.52 -15.85
N ASP A 353 9.29 -16.21 -16.98
CA ASP A 353 10.12 -16.01 -18.17
C ASP A 353 9.88 -14.61 -18.78
N GLU A 354 8.63 -14.15 -18.85
CA GLU A 354 8.30 -12.80 -19.33
C GLU A 354 8.82 -11.69 -18.40
N VAL A 355 8.77 -11.90 -17.08
CA VAL A 355 9.32 -10.95 -16.10
C VAL A 355 10.85 -10.92 -16.19
N GLN A 356 11.49 -12.07 -16.39
CA GLN A 356 12.93 -12.14 -16.60
C GLN A 356 13.34 -11.43 -17.90
N ALA A 357 12.61 -11.64 -18.99
CA ALA A 357 12.82 -10.92 -20.24
C ALA A 357 12.67 -9.40 -20.05
N TRP A 358 11.61 -8.96 -19.35
CA TRP A 358 11.42 -7.55 -19.00
C TRP A 358 12.60 -6.98 -18.19
N GLN A 359 13.11 -7.72 -17.20
CA GLN A 359 14.28 -7.32 -16.42
C GLN A 359 15.51 -7.13 -17.32
N MET A 360 15.72 -8.03 -18.27
CA MET A 360 16.84 -7.98 -19.21
C MET A 360 16.74 -6.81 -20.19
N GLU A 361 15.53 -6.40 -20.56
CA GLU A 361 15.27 -5.22 -21.40
C GLU A 361 15.37 -3.90 -20.63
N ASN A 362 15.17 -3.92 -19.31
CA ASN A 362 15.09 -2.71 -18.47
C ASN A 362 16.29 -2.53 -17.51
N LYS A 363 17.43 -3.18 -17.80
CA LYS A 363 18.64 -3.19 -16.98
C LYS A 363 19.10 -1.81 -16.50
N ASP A 364 19.13 -0.82 -17.40
CA ASP A 364 19.58 0.53 -17.04
C ASP A 364 18.60 1.23 -16.10
N GLY A 365 17.29 1.03 -16.30
CA GLY A 365 16.27 1.49 -15.38
C GLY A 365 16.41 0.85 -13.99
N ILE A 366 16.72 -0.44 -13.93
CA ILE A 366 16.93 -1.18 -12.69
C ILE A 366 18.20 -0.71 -11.96
N ARG A 367 19.30 -0.47 -12.69
CA ARG A 367 20.51 0.11 -12.08
C ARG A 367 20.23 1.49 -11.48
N ARG A 368 19.58 2.38 -12.24
CA ARG A 368 19.18 3.71 -11.75
C ARG A 368 18.26 3.60 -10.53
N PHE A 369 17.39 2.60 -10.50
CA PHE A 369 16.50 2.36 -9.37
C PHE A 369 17.27 1.95 -8.11
N ALA A 370 18.26 1.05 -8.22
CA ALA A 370 19.12 0.69 -7.09
C ALA A 370 19.89 1.91 -6.55
N VAL A 371 20.51 2.70 -7.44
CA VAL A 371 21.22 3.94 -7.07
C VAL A 371 20.29 4.95 -6.40
N LEU A 372 19.07 5.09 -6.91
CA LEU A 372 18.07 5.98 -6.32
C LEU A 372 17.72 5.54 -4.89
N LEU A 373 17.47 4.26 -4.66
CA LEU A 373 17.16 3.74 -3.32
C LEU A 373 18.33 4.00 -2.36
N GLU A 374 19.55 3.64 -2.75
CA GLU A 374 20.75 3.87 -1.95
C GLU A 374 20.89 5.35 -1.54
N LYS A 375 20.77 6.26 -2.51
CA LYS A 375 20.89 7.70 -2.27
C LYS A 375 19.77 8.25 -1.39
N VAL A 376 18.53 7.81 -1.62
CA VAL A 376 17.39 8.23 -0.80
C VAL A 376 17.57 7.75 0.64
N LEU A 377 17.90 6.48 0.84
CA LEU A 377 18.12 5.92 2.18
C LEU A 377 19.28 6.61 2.89
N ALA A 378 20.39 6.89 2.18
CA ALA A 378 21.53 7.61 2.74
C ALA A 378 21.15 9.02 3.21
N VAL A 379 20.38 9.78 2.43
CA VAL A 379 19.92 11.12 2.85
C VAL A 379 18.97 11.01 4.04
N VAL A 380 17.98 10.13 3.97
CA VAL A 380 16.95 9.98 4.99
C VAL A 380 17.55 9.53 6.34
N LYS A 381 18.50 8.59 6.34
CA LYS A 381 19.16 8.11 7.58
C LYS A 381 20.08 9.14 8.23
N ASN A 382 20.57 10.13 7.48
CA ASN A 382 21.45 11.18 8.00
C ASN A 382 20.71 12.50 8.32
N GLU A 383 19.41 12.57 8.03
CA GLU A 383 18.61 13.74 8.30
C GLU A 383 18.18 13.77 9.77
N LYS A 384 18.21 14.96 10.39
CA LYS A 384 17.82 15.13 11.79
C LYS A 384 16.29 15.10 11.96
N ARG A 385 15.55 15.46 10.91
CA ARG A 385 14.08 15.38 10.90
C ARG A 385 13.65 13.91 10.81
N VAL A 386 12.75 13.52 11.71
CA VAL A 386 12.19 12.16 11.76
C VAL A 386 11.14 11.96 10.66
N LEU A 387 10.32 12.98 10.40
CA LEU A 387 9.19 12.91 9.46
C LEU A 387 9.52 13.61 8.14
N LEU A 388 9.70 12.80 7.10
CA LEU A 388 10.04 13.23 5.75
C LEU A 388 8.93 12.86 4.76
N GLU A 389 9.01 13.43 3.56
CA GLU A 389 8.12 13.16 2.44
C GLU A 389 8.92 13.18 1.15
N ILE A 390 8.64 12.22 0.27
CA ILE A 390 9.17 12.22 -1.10
C ILE A 390 8.09 12.72 -2.03
N TYR A 391 8.45 13.69 -2.88
CA TYR A 391 7.60 14.23 -3.93
C TYR A 391 8.32 14.16 -5.28
N CYS A 392 7.61 13.64 -6.27
CA CYS A 392 8.06 13.60 -7.66
C CYS A 392 6.98 14.30 -8.51
N PRO A 393 7.25 15.50 -9.05
CA PRO A 393 6.31 16.20 -9.91
C PRO A 393 6.26 15.62 -11.33
N GLY A 394 7.29 14.89 -11.75
CA GLY A 394 7.44 14.33 -13.09
C GLY A 394 8.80 13.67 -13.32
N ALA A 395 9.12 13.30 -14.56
CA ALA A 395 10.31 12.51 -14.89
C ALA A 395 11.68 13.19 -14.62
N ASP A 396 11.71 14.51 -14.43
CA ASP A 396 12.97 15.26 -14.37
C ASP A 396 13.64 15.25 -12.99
N ARG A 397 12.83 15.18 -11.93
CA ARG A 397 13.31 15.31 -10.56
C ARG A 397 12.46 14.57 -9.54
N LEU A 398 13.13 14.15 -8.47
CA LEU A 398 12.55 13.64 -7.25
C LEU A 398 13.11 14.44 -6.08
N GLU A 399 12.27 14.80 -5.14
CA GLU A 399 12.63 15.69 -4.03
C GLU A 399 12.27 15.05 -2.70
N ILE A 400 13.16 15.22 -1.71
CA ILE A 400 12.93 14.90 -0.30
C ILE A 400 12.63 16.21 0.41
N TRP A 401 11.54 16.20 1.16
CA TRP A 401 11.01 17.32 1.93
C TRP A 401 10.81 16.90 3.38
N GLY A 402 10.83 17.85 4.31
CA GLY A 402 10.18 17.65 5.60
C GLY A 402 8.67 17.53 5.41
N GLN A 403 8.00 16.72 6.24
CA GLN A 403 6.53 16.79 6.29
C GLN A 403 6.08 18.17 6.78
N TYR A 404 4.98 18.66 6.23
CA TYR A 404 4.38 19.92 6.66
C TYR A 404 3.56 19.73 7.95
N GLY A 405 3.63 20.70 8.86
CA GLY A 405 2.90 20.67 10.13
C GLY A 405 3.37 19.53 11.05
N ASP A 406 2.45 18.98 11.84
CA ASP A 406 2.74 17.89 12.78
C ASP A 406 3.09 16.54 12.10
N GLY A 407 2.85 16.45 10.79
CA GLY A 407 3.12 15.25 9.99
C GLY A 407 2.30 14.03 10.40
N THR A 408 2.69 12.86 9.91
CA THR A 408 2.04 11.59 10.24
C THR A 408 3.10 10.51 10.39
N HIS A 409 3.11 9.86 11.55
CA HIS A 409 3.96 8.73 11.86
C HIS A 409 3.46 7.46 11.16
N ALA A 410 4.39 6.57 10.81
CA ALA A 410 4.11 5.24 10.27
C ALA A 410 3.36 4.37 11.28
N LEU A 411 3.77 4.44 12.55
CA LEU A 411 3.36 3.53 13.61
C LEU A 411 2.97 4.30 14.88
N PRO A 412 2.05 3.74 15.70
CA PRO A 412 1.88 4.19 17.08
C PRO A 412 3.19 4.01 17.85
N MET A 413 3.45 4.90 18.80
CA MET A 413 4.72 4.95 19.55
C MET A 413 5.15 3.59 20.12
N GLN A 414 4.25 2.87 20.80
CA GLN A 414 4.55 1.55 21.38
C GLN A 414 4.97 0.50 20.35
N LEU A 415 4.42 0.59 19.14
CA LEU A 415 4.72 -0.34 18.06
C LEU A 415 6.02 0.06 17.35
N ALA A 416 6.32 1.35 17.29
CA ALA A 416 7.60 1.88 16.81
C ALA A 416 8.75 1.48 17.75
N ASP A 417 8.56 1.63 19.07
CA ASP A 417 9.54 1.23 20.09
C ASP A 417 9.84 -0.27 19.98
N ARG A 418 8.78 -1.10 19.94
CA ARG A 418 8.93 -2.54 19.75
C ARG A 418 9.65 -2.91 18.45
N TRP A 419 9.44 -2.15 17.37
CA TRP A 419 10.16 -2.37 16.11
C TRP A 419 11.64 -2.00 16.24
N ALA A 420 11.97 -0.97 17.01
CA ALA A 420 13.33 -0.45 17.16
C ALA A 420 14.20 -1.26 18.14
N GLU A 421 13.60 -1.92 19.15
CA GLU A 421 14.30 -2.62 20.24
C GLU A 421 15.31 -3.69 19.77
N ASP A 422 14.98 -4.46 18.72
CA ASP A 422 15.85 -5.51 18.13
C ASP A 422 17.12 -4.96 17.44
N GLY A 423 17.27 -3.63 17.34
CA GLY A 423 18.44 -2.94 16.78
C GLY A 423 19.30 -2.19 17.79
N SER A 424 18.95 -2.22 19.08
CA SER A 424 19.64 -1.44 20.11
C SER A 424 20.88 -2.15 20.68
N ASP A 425 21.91 -2.30 19.85
CA ASP A 425 23.30 -2.49 20.32
C ASP A 425 24.20 -1.28 19.99
N THR A 426 23.58 -0.14 19.67
CA THR A 426 24.25 1.16 19.64
C THR A 426 23.89 1.93 20.90
N GLY A 427 24.88 2.05 21.80
CA GLY A 427 24.74 2.59 23.15
C GLY A 427 23.95 3.89 23.22
N PHE A 428 22.80 3.83 23.87
CA PHE A 428 22.16 5.01 24.45
C PHE A 428 23.09 5.59 25.51
N ILE A 429 23.78 6.68 25.19
CA ILE A 429 24.24 7.62 26.21
C ILE A 429 22.98 8.34 26.70
N THR A 430 22.34 7.76 27.72
CA THR A 430 21.43 8.51 28.57
C THR A 430 22.25 9.53 29.34
N HIS A 431 22.24 10.80 28.90
CA HIS A 431 22.63 11.90 29.78
C HIS A 431 21.57 12.02 30.87
N SER A 432 21.77 11.30 31.97
CA SER A 432 21.08 11.57 33.22
C SER A 432 21.59 12.91 33.74
N PHE A 433 20.74 13.93 33.78
CA PHE A 433 20.95 15.07 34.66
C PHE A 433 20.67 14.61 36.09
N GLY A 434 21.67 13.98 36.69
CA GLY A 434 21.74 13.74 38.13
C GLY A 434 21.97 15.08 38.83
N ALA A 435 21.05 15.40 39.73
CA ALA A 435 21.22 16.43 40.72
C ALA A 435 22.39 16.03 41.64
N ASP A 436 23.38 16.92 41.79
CA ASP A 436 24.37 16.83 42.85
C ASP A 436 24.30 18.05 43.76
N GLU A 437 24.44 17.74 45.04
CA GLU A 437 24.24 18.56 46.21
C GLU A 437 25.36 19.59 46.44
N LYS A 438 24.93 20.74 46.97
CA LYS A 438 25.56 21.60 48.00
C LYS A 438 27.08 21.55 48.23
N HIS A 439 27.69 22.72 48.04
CA HIS A 439 28.61 23.43 48.96
C HIS A 439 28.77 24.85 48.35
N GLY A 440 28.73 26.02 49.01
CA GLY A 440 28.71 26.47 50.39
C GLY A 440 29.43 27.84 50.41
N LEU A 441 28.85 28.85 51.10
CA LEU A 441 29.43 30.17 51.47
C LEU A 441 29.52 31.19 50.30
N ASN A 442 29.04 32.44 50.37
CA ASN A 442 29.01 33.43 51.45
C ASN A 442 27.91 34.50 51.25
N GLU A 443 27.51 35.12 52.36
CA GLU A 443 26.66 36.31 52.51
C GLU A 443 27.24 37.53 51.78
N ASP A 444 26.37 38.38 51.23
CA ASP A 444 26.39 39.84 51.49
C ASP A 444 25.10 40.49 50.92
N ASP A 445 24.56 41.38 51.74
CA ASP A 445 23.35 42.19 51.61
C ASP A 445 23.15 42.85 50.24
N TYR A 446 21.88 43.03 49.81
CA TYR A 446 21.33 44.34 49.41
C TYR A 446 19.79 44.28 49.36
N GLU A 447 19.20 45.06 50.25
CA GLU A 447 17.78 45.38 50.41
C GLU A 447 17.33 46.49 49.44
N PHE A 448 16.18 46.32 48.78
CA PHE A 448 15.20 47.34 48.32
C PHE A 448 14.11 46.57 47.57
N GLY A 449 12.79 46.70 47.74
CA GLY A 449 11.95 47.68 48.40
C GLY A 449 10.62 47.68 47.63
N TYR A 450 9.54 47.24 48.30
CA TYR A 450 8.10 47.35 47.99
C TYR A 450 7.63 48.06 46.70
N ARG A 451 6.66 47.45 45.99
CA ARG A 451 5.27 47.94 46.02
C ARG A 451 4.25 47.01 45.36
N ASP A 452 3.28 46.69 46.19
CA ASP A 452 1.88 46.31 45.98
C ASP A 452 1.14 47.19 44.95
N SER A 453 0.26 46.57 44.16
CA SER A 453 -1.15 47.01 44.03
C SER A 453 -1.94 45.98 43.21
N ASP A 454 -2.91 45.41 43.91
CA ASP A 454 -4.08 44.69 43.43
C ASP A 454 -4.93 45.51 42.44
N ASP A 455 -5.65 44.76 41.59
CA ASP A 455 -7.10 44.85 41.27
C ASP A 455 -7.33 44.58 39.77
N ASP A 456 -8.40 43.96 39.30
CA ASP A 456 -9.31 42.90 39.72
C ASP A 456 -10.24 42.72 38.49
N ASP A 457 -10.84 41.54 38.34
CA ASP A 457 -12.03 41.27 37.51
C ASP A 457 -11.89 41.37 35.95
N SER A 458 -12.48 40.52 35.11
CA SER A 458 -13.60 39.59 35.21
C SER A 458 -13.66 38.76 33.91
N GLY A 459 -14.34 37.60 33.94
CA GLY A 459 -15.18 37.23 32.80
C GLY A 459 -14.92 35.92 32.06
N THR A 460 -15.42 34.84 32.66
CA THR A 460 -16.26 33.80 32.02
C THR A 460 -15.65 32.86 30.97
N GLU A 461 -15.31 31.65 31.44
CA GLU A 461 -15.38 30.40 30.67
C GLU A 461 -16.83 30.08 30.26
N PRO A 462 -17.05 29.48 29.09
CA PRO A 462 -18.25 28.71 28.83
C PRO A 462 -17.97 27.21 28.66
N ASP A 463 -18.53 26.43 29.59
CA ASP A 463 -18.83 25.00 29.49
C ASP A 463 -19.89 24.77 28.40
N TYR A 464 -19.61 23.88 27.45
CA TYR A 464 -20.59 23.40 26.47
C TYR A 464 -20.62 21.86 26.43
N THR A 465 -20.90 21.23 27.57
CA THR A 465 -21.35 19.83 27.62
C THR A 465 -22.86 19.71 27.83
N ALA A 466 -23.66 19.84 26.76
CA ALA A 466 -25.03 19.32 26.74
C ALA A 466 -25.58 19.16 25.32
N CYS A 467 -25.60 17.94 24.79
CA CYS A 467 -26.56 17.54 23.77
C CYS A 467 -27.23 16.24 24.23
N SER A 468 -28.49 16.35 24.64
CA SER A 468 -29.37 15.25 25.03
C SER A 468 -29.83 14.45 23.81
N ALA A 469 -30.00 13.15 24.01
CA ALA A 469 -30.04 12.13 22.98
C ALA A 469 -31.40 11.93 22.27
N HIS A 470 -32.19 12.99 21.98
CA HIS A 470 -33.50 12.73 21.40
C HIS A 470 -34.02 13.56 20.22
N ASP A 471 -33.35 14.61 19.73
CA ASP A 471 -33.77 15.27 18.47
C ASP A 471 -32.67 16.16 17.87
N CYS A 472 -31.61 15.56 17.29
CA CYS A 472 -30.67 16.30 16.45
C CYS A 472 -30.24 15.48 15.23
N GLY A 473 -30.89 15.78 14.10
CA GLY A 473 -30.38 15.41 12.76
C GLY A 473 -29.14 16.24 12.45
N TYR A 474 -27.97 15.67 12.71
CA TYR A 474 -26.69 16.36 12.54
C TYR A 474 -26.30 16.43 11.05
N CYS A 475 -26.36 17.64 10.48
CA CYS A 475 -26.08 17.95 9.07
C CYS A 475 -24.63 18.41 8.79
N GLY A 476 -23.66 17.82 9.49
CA GLY A 476 -22.26 17.70 9.03
C GLY A 476 -21.54 18.98 8.56
N LYS A 477 -21.86 20.16 9.12
CA LYS A 477 -21.11 21.40 8.86
C LYS A 477 -20.91 22.20 10.15
N CYS A 478 -19.90 21.83 10.92
CA CYS A 478 -19.31 22.71 11.93
C CYS A 478 -17.80 22.76 11.69
N THR A 479 -17.30 23.96 11.36
CA THR A 479 -15.89 24.33 11.32
C THR A 479 -15.51 24.93 12.66
N TYR A 480 -14.81 24.18 13.49
CA TYR A 480 -13.81 24.65 14.45
C TYR A 480 -12.79 23.54 14.65
#